data_AF-A0AAF0EJS3-F1
#
_entry.id   AF-A0AAF0EJS3-F1
#
_cell.length_a   1.000
_cell.length_b   1.000
_cell.length_c   1.000
_cell.angle_alpha   90.00
_cell.angle_beta   90.00
_cell.angle_gamma   90.00
#
_symmetry.space_group_name_H-M   'P 1'
#
loop_
_entity.id
_entity.type
_entity.pdbx_description
1 polymer ?
#
loop_
_entity_poly.entity_id
_entity_poly.type
_entity_poly.pdbx_seq_one_letter_code
_entity_poly.pdbx_strand_id
1 'polypeptide(L)'
;MFSWTGYELWYRIAYLGAIVSYGVVIYKSFGVPRTDRAYVQRALMDENVQYLVIAVYWCSIKPIALTLIPYVTFSLFHLLTFTRTTILPSMVPGSQGADGTATPAGGNLSKTIQAWVKENYDRAMRFVSYAEVVIFVRVLVGALLFRNSLIAPLLYAHFLRLRFYMSSFTRAAFQHVRGELDQLTQHESCPPAVRKGYLMLMDLVTRYASTVLSINKGQPASSVPSSARTGAASGSDSPADPTKLKTR
;
A
#
# COMPACT_ATOMS: atom_id res chain seq x y z
N MET A 1 23.10 29.84 11.88
CA MET A 1 23.04 28.84 10.79
C MET A 1 23.04 27.46 11.44
N PHE A 2 21.88 27.03 11.94
CA PHE A 2 21.74 25.76 12.67
C PHE A 2 21.93 24.60 11.70
N SER A 3 22.85 23.69 12.02
CA SER A 3 23.29 22.64 11.10
C SER A 3 22.17 21.66 10.80
N TRP A 4 21.84 21.57 9.51
CA TRP A 4 20.96 20.61 8.86
C TRP A 4 21.36 19.13 9.02
N THR A 5 22.41 18.84 9.79
CA THR A 5 22.98 17.50 10.01
C THR A 5 22.05 16.57 10.79
N GLY A 6 21.34 17.09 11.81
CA GLY A 6 20.43 16.28 12.62
C GLY A 6 19.22 15.80 11.83
N TYR A 7 18.58 16.68 11.06
CA TYR A 7 17.43 16.34 10.24
C TYR A 7 17.76 15.25 9.21
N GLU A 8 18.89 15.38 8.51
CA GLU A 8 19.32 14.38 7.54
C GLU A 8 19.64 13.04 8.20
N LEU A 9 20.30 13.05 9.36
CA LEU A 9 20.59 11.84 10.12
C LEU A 9 19.32 11.10 10.53
N TRP A 10 18.36 11.79 11.16
CA TRP A 10 17.09 11.17 11.60
C TRP A 10 16.26 10.67 10.42
N TYR A 11 16.26 11.39 9.30
CA TYR A 11 15.62 10.96 8.06
C TYR A 11 16.21 9.65 7.54
N ARG A 12 17.55 9.55 7.48
CA ARG A 12 18.25 8.34 7.03
C ARG A 12 18.01 7.17 7.99
N ILE A 13 18.07 7.40 9.30
CA ILE A 13 17.76 6.39 10.31
C ILE A 13 16.33 5.88 10.15
N ALA A 14 15.36 6.77 9.95
CA ALA A 14 13.96 6.38 9.74
C ALA A 14 13.80 5.50 8.49
N TYR A 15 14.46 5.85 7.38
CA TYR A 15 14.42 5.02 6.17
C TYR A 15 15.17 3.70 6.30
N LEU A 16 16.31 3.66 6.99
CA LEU A 16 16.99 2.40 7.31
C LEU A 16 16.09 1.48 8.13
N GLY A 17 15.40 2.02 9.15
CA GLY A 17 14.40 1.27 9.91
C GLY A 17 13.25 0.75 9.04
N ALA A 18 12.74 1.58 8.12
CA ALA A 18 11.71 1.16 7.17
C ALA A 18 12.21 0.04 6.23
N ILE A 19 13.42 0.16 5.68
CA ILE A 19 14.04 -0.85 4.81
C ILE A 19 14.14 -2.20 5.52
N VAL A 20 14.64 -2.21 6.77
CA VAL A 20 14.74 -3.43 7.57
C VAL A 20 13.36 -4.02 7.86
N SER A 21 12.40 -3.20 8.30
CA SER A 21 11.04 -3.64 8.62
C SER A 21 10.34 -4.28 7.41
N TYR A 22 10.36 -3.60 6.26
CA TYR A 22 9.78 -4.13 5.02
C TYR A 22 10.52 -5.36 4.51
N GLY A 23 11.85 -5.43 4.68
CA GLY A 23 12.63 -6.62 4.38
C GLY A 23 12.14 -7.84 5.15
N VAL A 24 11.87 -7.70 6.45
CA VAL A 24 11.29 -8.77 7.29
C VAL A 24 9.90 -9.18 6.80
N VAL A 25 9.03 -8.22 6.49
CA VAL A 25 7.67 -8.48 5.99
C VAL A 25 7.71 -9.25 4.66
N ILE A 26 8.57 -8.83 3.72
CA ILE A 26 8.73 -9.49 2.42
C ILE A 26 9.28 -10.89 2.61
N TYR A 27 10.32 -11.08 3.44
CA TYR A 27 10.88 -12.40 3.71
C TYR A 27 9.83 -13.35 4.29
N LYS A 28 8.97 -12.87 5.19
CA LYS A 28 7.87 -13.67 5.75
C LYS A 28 6.82 -14.04 4.70
N SER A 29 6.55 -13.16 3.74
CA SER A 29 5.51 -13.36 2.70
C SER A 29 5.99 -14.21 1.52
N PHE A 30 7.29 -14.17 1.20
CA PHE A 30 7.84 -14.76 -0.03
C PHE A 30 8.90 -15.85 0.23
N GLY A 31 9.46 -15.93 1.42
CA GLY A 31 10.57 -16.83 1.73
C GLY A 31 11.89 -16.39 1.09
N VAL A 32 12.74 -17.37 0.77
CA VAL A 32 14.05 -17.13 0.16
C VAL A 32 13.88 -16.57 -1.27
N PRO A 33 14.59 -15.47 -1.63
CA PRO A 33 14.52 -14.91 -2.98
C PRO A 33 14.88 -15.93 -4.07
N ARG A 34 14.06 -15.98 -5.11
CA ARG A 34 14.29 -16.80 -6.30
C ARG A 34 14.35 -15.93 -7.55
N THR A 35 15.10 -16.37 -8.55
CA THR A 35 15.27 -15.66 -9.83
C THR A 35 14.29 -16.12 -10.90
N ASP A 36 13.35 -17.02 -10.56
CA ASP A 36 12.34 -17.49 -11.50
C ASP A 36 11.33 -16.38 -11.85
N ARG A 37 10.83 -16.40 -13.08
CA ARG A 37 9.93 -15.38 -13.61
C ARG A 37 8.66 -15.22 -12.77
N ALA A 38 8.11 -16.32 -12.24
CA ALA A 38 6.88 -16.28 -11.46
C ALA A 38 7.09 -15.60 -10.11
N TYR A 39 8.20 -15.88 -9.42
CA TYR A 39 8.61 -15.20 -8.19
C TYR A 39 8.80 -13.71 -8.44
N VAL A 40 9.59 -13.33 -9.44
CA VAL A 40 9.88 -11.92 -9.75
C VAL A 40 8.60 -11.16 -10.10
N GLN A 41 7.74 -11.73 -10.95
CA GLN A 41 6.48 -11.10 -11.32
C GLN A 41 5.57 -10.89 -10.10
N ARG A 42 5.46 -11.89 -9.22
CA ARG A 42 4.67 -11.78 -7.99
C ARG A 42 5.24 -10.72 -7.06
N ALA A 43 6.56 -10.69 -6.88
CA ALA A 43 7.23 -9.71 -6.04
C ALA A 43 7.03 -8.27 -6.56
N LEU A 44 7.13 -8.05 -7.88
CA LEU A 44 6.91 -6.73 -8.48
C LEU A 44 5.47 -6.21 -8.32
N MET A 45 4.50 -7.12 -8.19
CA MET A 45 3.09 -6.78 -7.96
C MET A 45 2.75 -6.58 -6.48
N ASP A 46 3.66 -6.90 -5.56
CA ASP A 46 3.43 -6.77 -4.12
C ASP A 46 3.71 -5.35 -3.64
N GLU A 47 2.78 -4.79 -2.88
CA GLU A 47 2.92 -3.42 -2.39
C GLU A 47 4.08 -3.26 -1.42
N ASN A 48 4.41 -4.27 -0.60
CA ASN A 48 5.51 -4.17 0.35
C ASN A 48 6.85 -4.09 -0.40
N VAL A 49 7.00 -4.86 -1.48
CA VAL A 49 8.19 -4.78 -2.34
C VAL A 49 8.28 -3.41 -3.02
N GLN A 50 7.17 -2.89 -3.52
CA GLN A 50 7.12 -1.56 -4.13
C GLN A 50 7.53 -0.46 -3.13
N TYR A 51 7.05 -0.55 -1.87
CA TYR A 51 7.45 0.33 -0.78
C TYR A 51 8.92 0.16 -0.40
N LEU A 52 9.46 -1.06 -0.37
CA LEU A 52 10.88 -1.29 -0.09
C LEU A 52 11.76 -0.61 -1.16
N VAL A 53 11.45 -0.78 -2.44
CA VAL A 53 12.22 -0.19 -3.55
C VAL A 53 12.22 1.34 -3.44
N ILE A 54 11.06 1.94 -3.20
CA ILE A 54 10.97 3.40 -3.10
C ILE A 54 11.60 3.93 -1.80
N ALA A 55 11.62 3.14 -0.72
CA ALA A 55 12.34 3.47 0.53
C ALA A 55 13.86 3.57 0.32
N VAL A 56 14.45 2.59 -0.40
CA VAL A 56 15.88 2.60 -0.74
C VAL A 56 16.24 3.85 -1.54
N TYR A 57 15.38 4.21 -2.50
CA TYR A 57 15.55 5.45 -3.27
C TYR A 57 15.51 6.68 -2.38
N TRP A 58 14.48 6.83 -1.54
CA TRP A 58 14.35 7.98 -0.64
C TRP A 58 15.52 8.10 0.34
N CYS A 59 16.01 6.97 0.86
CA CYS A 59 17.17 6.92 1.74
C CYS A 59 18.46 7.46 1.08
N SER A 60 18.54 7.42 -0.25
CA SER A 60 19.75 7.73 -1.02
C SER A 60 19.77 9.14 -1.61
N ILE A 61 18.66 9.87 -1.56
CA ILE A 61 18.55 11.23 -2.12
C ILE A 61 18.47 12.31 -1.03
N LYS A 62 18.41 13.58 -1.45
CA LYS A 62 18.16 14.71 -0.55
C LYS A 62 16.84 14.51 0.22
N PRO A 63 16.80 14.68 1.55
CA PRO A 63 15.62 14.40 2.35
C PRO A 63 14.37 15.18 1.94
N ILE A 64 13.26 14.44 1.78
CA ILE A 64 11.92 15.00 1.56
C ILE A 64 11.02 14.46 2.66
N ALA A 65 10.92 15.15 3.81
CA ALA A 65 10.21 14.65 5.00
C ALA A 65 8.81 14.08 4.72
N LEU A 66 8.08 14.68 3.78
CA LEU A 66 6.73 14.23 3.40
C LEU A 66 6.69 12.76 2.94
N THR A 67 7.77 12.24 2.35
CA THR A 67 7.84 10.85 1.88
C THR A 67 7.84 9.82 3.01
N LEU A 68 8.07 10.24 4.26
CA LEU A 68 8.02 9.37 5.44
C LEU A 68 6.58 9.05 5.89
N ILE A 69 5.58 9.84 5.48
CA ILE A 69 4.20 9.69 5.97
C ILE A 69 3.68 8.25 5.82
N PRO A 70 3.74 7.61 4.63
CA PRO A 70 3.29 6.23 4.49
C PRO A 70 4.03 5.27 5.42
N TYR A 71 5.35 5.42 5.55
CA TYR A 71 6.18 4.54 6.36
C TYR A 71 5.88 4.66 7.85
N VAL A 72 5.67 5.88 8.36
CA VAL A 72 5.29 6.09 9.76
C VAL A 72 3.92 5.46 10.02
N THR A 73 2.96 5.66 9.12
CA THR A 73 1.63 5.06 9.25
C THR A 73 1.72 3.54 9.25
N PHE A 74 2.35 2.90 8.27
CA PHE A 74 2.46 1.44 8.23
C PHE A 74 3.31 0.87 9.36
N SER A 75 4.36 1.57 9.78
CA SER A 75 5.19 1.13 10.91
C SER A 75 4.38 1.01 12.20
N LEU A 76 3.41 1.90 12.43
CA LEU A 76 2.50 1.78 13.58
C LEU A 76 1.66 0.49 13.50
N PHE A 77 1.07 0.21 12.33
CA PHE A 77 0.27 -1.01 12.14
C PHE A 77 1.12 -2.28 12.25
N HIS A 78 2.33 -2.28 11.69
CA HIS A 78 3.28 -3.38 11.82
C HIS A 78 3.71 -3.58 13.27
N LEU A 79 4.03 -2.51 14.00
CA LEU A 79 4.39 -2.57 15.41
C LEU A 79 3.26 -3.17 16.24
N LEU A 80 2.03 -2.69 16.08
CA LEU A 80 0.86 -3.21 16.80
C LEU A 80 0.62 -4.69 16.48
N THR A 81 0.69 -5.05 15.20
CA THR A 81 0.52 -6.44 14.76
C THR A 81 1.61 -7.34 15.31
N PHE A 82 2.87 -6.89 15.30
CA PHE A 82 4.01 -7.61 15.86
C PHE A 82 3.88 -7.79 17.37
N THR A 83 3.52 -6.73 18.09
CA THR A 83 3.23 -6.80 19.54
C THR A 83 2.16 -7.83 19.83
N ARG A 84 1.05 -7.81 19.08
CA ARG A 84 -0.05 -8.78 19.25
C ARG A 84 0.34 -10.22 18.95
N THR A 85 1.10 -10.44 17.88
CA THR A 85 1.30 -11.80 17.33
C THR A 85 2.59 -12.46 17.79
N THR A 86 3.54 -11.70 18.33
CA THR A 86 4.86 -12.19 18.72
C THR A 86 5.18 -11.86 20.16
N ILE A 87 5.13 -10.58 20.54
CA ILE A 87 5.53 -10.15 21.90
C ILE A 87 4.55 -10.68 22.95
N LEU A 88 3.24 -10.42 22.80
CA LEU A 88 2.25 -10.83 23.79
C LEU A 88 2.19 -12.34 24.00
N PRO A 89 2.18 -13.21 22.97
CA PRO A 89 2.21 -14.65 23.18
C PRO A 89 3.48 -15.16 23.86
N SER A 90 4.62 -14.47 23.71
CA SER A 90 5.86 -14.85 24.39
C SER A 90 5.85 -14.53 25.88
N MET A 91 5.10 -13.51 26.31
CA MET A 91 4.98 -13.11 27.72
C MET A 91 3.78 -13.75 28.43
N VAL A 92 2.66 -13.90 27.71
CA VAL A 92 1.41 -14.48 28.21
C VAL A 92 0.95 -15.54 27.20
N PRO A 93 1.49 -16.77 27.30
CA PRO A 93 1.07 -17.87 26.45
C PRO A 93 -0.41 -18.16 26.61
N GLY A 94 -1.05 -18.59 25.52
CA GLY A 94 -2.42 -19.10 25.60
C GLY A 94 -2.45 -20.39 26.42
N SER A 95 -3.54 -20.60 27.15
CA SER A 95 -3.78 -21.83 27.90
C SER A 95 -5.08 -22.48 27.42
N GLN A 96 -5.12 -23.81 27.38
CA GLN A 96 -6.37 -24.55 27.27
C GLN A 96 -6.66 -25.16 28.64
N GLY A 97 -7.81 -24.80 29.22
CA GLY A 97 -8.31 -25.40 30.44
C GLY A 97 -8.83 -26.82 30.18
N ALA A 98 -8.85 -27.64 31.23
CA ALA A 98 -9.35 -29.02 31.18
C ALA A 98 -10.82 -29.09 30.73
N ASP A 99 -11.59 -28.03 30.97
CA ASP A 99 -13.02 -27.91 30.58
C ASP A 99 -13.20 -27.49 29.10
N GLY A 100 -12.13 -27.48 28.30
CA GLY A 100 -12.16 -27.05 26.89
C GLY A 100 -12.18 -25.53 26.69
N THR A 101 -12.14 -24.75 27.77
CA THR A 101 -12.05 -23.27 27.71
C THR A 101 -10.64 -22.84 27.32
N ALA A 102 -10.51 -22.23 26.13
CA ALA A 102 -9.23 -21.70 25.64
C ALA A 102 -9.09 -20.21 25.98
N THR A 103 -8.01 -19.86 26.67
CA THR A 103 -7.60 -18.47 26.89
C THR A 103 -6.65 -18.06 25.76
N PRO A 104 -7.01 -17.09 24.91
CA PRO A 104 -6.14 -16.66 23.83
C PRO A 104 -4.87 -15.98 24.38
N ALA A 105 -3.74 -16.27 23.73
CA ALA A 105 -2.45 -15.69 24.06
C ALA A 105 -2.50 -14.15 24.02
N GLY A 106 -1.90 -13.50 25.01
CA GLY A 106 -1.90 -12.03 25.14
C GLY A 106 -3.16 -11.40 25.74
N GLY A 107 -4.17 -12.19 26.11
CA GLY A 107 -5.33 -11.73 26.89
C GLY A 107 -6.11 -10.56 26.25
N ASN A 108 -6.61 -9.64 27.09
CA ASN A 108 -7.45 -8.52 26.65
C ASN A 108 -6.70 -7.52 25.76
N LEU A 109 -5.40 -7.29 26.02
CA LEU A 109 -4.60 -6.35 25.22
C LEU A 109 -4.48 -6.81 23.75
N SER A 110 -4.31 -8.12 23.52
CA SER A 110 -4.32 -8.72 22.18
C SER A 110 -5.63 -8.42 21.43
N LYS A 111 -6.77 -8.51 22.12
CA LYS A 111 -8.10 -8.18 21.55
C LYS A 111 -8.23 -6.69 21.26
N THR A 112 -7.82 -5.82 22.19
CA THR A 112 -7.86 -4.35 22.01
C THR A 112 -7.02 -3.91 20.81
N ILE A 113 -5.80 -4.43 20.68
CA ILE A 113 -4.94 -4.12 19.52
C ILE A 113 -5.61 -4.57 18.22
N GLN A 114 -6.17 -5.78 18.18
CA GLN A 114 -6.85 -6.29 16.99
C GLN A 114 -8.04 -5.41 16.60
N ALA A 115 -8.85 -5.00 17.57
CA ALA A 115 -10.00 -4.13 17.34
C ALA A 115 -9.56 -2.77 16.80
N TRP A 116 -8.54 -2.16 17.42
CA TRP A 116 -8.00 -0.87 16.98
C TRP A 116 -7.45 -0.93 15.56
N VAL A 117 -6.66 -1.97 15.23
CA VAL A 117 -6.12 -2.17 13.87
C VAL A 117 -7.25 -2.30 12.86
N LYS A 118 -8.27 -3.10 13.15
CA LYS A 118 -9.42 -3.29 12.24
C LYS A 118 -10.20 -1.99 12.04
N GLU A 119 -10.48 -1.25 13.10
CA GLU A 119 -11.26 -0.01 13.03
C GLU A 119 -10.54 1.09 12.25
N ASN A 120 -9.21 1.16 12.38
CA ASN A 120 -8.42 2.26 11.82
C ASN A 120 -7.78 1.93 10.47
N TYR A 121 -7.81 0.67 10.02
CA TYR A 121 -7.17 0.24 8.77
C TYR A 121 -7.67 1.04 7.55
N ASP A 122 -8.98 1.10 7.32
CA ASP A 122 -9.55 1.82 6.17
C ASP A 122 -9.26 3.32 6.21
N ARG A 123 -9.33 3.91 7.42
CA ARG A 123 -9.01 5.34 7.62
C ARG A 123 -7.54 5.61 7.28
N ALA A 124 -6.63 4.75 7.75
CA ALA A 124 -5.21 4.86 7.47
C ALA A 124 -4.90 4.65 5.99
N MET A 125 -5.53 3.67 5.33
CA MET A 125 -5.33 3.43 3.90
C MET A 125 -5.79 4.60 3.03
N ARG A 126 -6.91 5.25 3.38
CA ARG A 126 -7.37 6.49 2.74
C ARG A 126 -6.37 7.62 2.97
N PHE A 127 -5.96 7.83 4.22
CA PHE A 127 -4.99 8.86 4.58
C PHE A 127 -3.68 8.71 3.79
N VAL A 128 -3.11 7.51 3.77
CA VAL A 128 -1.89 7.22 2.99
C VAL A 128 -2.12 7.47 1.50
N SER A 129 -3.26 7.04 0.95
CA SER A 129 -3.57 7.24 -0.48
C SER A 129 -3.59 8.71 -0.88
N TYR A 130 -4.17 9.58 -0.04
CA TYR A 130 -4.11 11.03 -0.28
C TYR A 130 -2.69 11.59 -0.09
N ALA A 131 -1.98 11.15 0.95
CA ALA A 131 -0.59 11.55 1.16
C ALA A 131 0.29 11.18 -0.04
N GLU A 132 0.10 9.99 -0.63
CA GLU A 132 0.82 9.56 -1.83
C GLU A 132 0.61 10.53 -3.01
N VAL A 133 -0.63 10.99 -3.24
CA VAL A 133 -0.93 11.99 -4.28
C VAL A 133 -0.23 13.32 -3.99
N VAL A 134 -0.27 13.80 -2.74
CA VAL A 134 0.40 15.04 -2.34
C VAL A 134 1.92 14.94 -2.48
N ILE A 135 2.51 13.80 -2.12
CA ILE A 135 3.94 13.53 -2.33
C ILE A 135 4.29 13.66 -3.81
N PHE A 136 3.49 13.08 -4.71
CA PHE A 136 3.73 13.18 -6.14
C PHE A 136 3.73 14.62 -6.64
N VAL A 137 2.71 15.40 -6.26
CA VAL A 137 2.61 16.82 -6.61
C VAL A 137 3.86 17.57 -6.11
N ARG A 138 4.27 17.31 -4.85
CA ARG A 138 5.48 17.94 -4.29
C ARG A 138 6.74 17.58 -5.05
N VAL A 139 6.94 16.31 -5.43
CA VAL A 139 8.16 15.91 -6.17
C VAL A 139 8.14 16.40 -7.60
N LEU A 140 6.97 16.45 -8.24
CA LEU A 140 6.77 16.98 -9.58
C LEU A 140 7.06 18.48 -9.64
N VAL A 141 6.48 19.27 -8.74
CA VAL A 141 6.78 20.72 -8.63
C VAL A 141 8.26 20.93 -8.31
N GLY A 142 8.83 20.10 -7.43
CA GLY A 142 10.27 20.12 -7.15
C GLY A 142 11.13 19.91 -8.39
N ALA A 143 10.70 19.04 -9.30
CA ALA A 143 11.44 18.73 -10.53
C ALA A 143 11.30 19.86 -11.56
N LEU A 144 10.10 20.41 -11.72
CA LEU A 144 9.84 21.57 -12.60
C LEU A 144 10.61 22.82 -12.17
N LEU A 145 10.84 22.99 -10.86
CA LEU A 145 11.64 24.06 -10.29
C LEU A 145 13.13 23.71 -10.18
N PHE A 146 13.58 22.55 -10.70
CA PHE A 146 14.95 22.04 -10.59
C PHE A 146 15.50 21.98 -9.15
N ARG A 147 14.61 21.78 -8.16
CA ARG A 147 14.93 21.64 -6.73
C ARG A 147 15.15 20.19 -6.29
N ASN A 148 14.74 19.21 -7.09
CA ASN A 148 15.07 17.79 -6.89
C ASN A 148 15.41 17.14 -8.24
N SER A 149 15.85 15.87 -8.20
CA SER A 149 16.17 15.11 -9.42
C SER A 149 14.92 14.87 -10.26
N LEU A 150 15.04 15.01 -11.59
CA LEU A 150 13.99 14.64 -12.56
C LEU A 150 13.63 13.15 -12.50
N ILE A 151 14.50 12.30 -11.94
CA ILE A 151 14.23 10.87 -11.73
C ILE A 151 13.16 10.66 -10.64
N ALA A 152 13.10 11.54 -9.63
CA ALA A 152 12.17 11.39 -8.51
C ALA A 152 10.69 11.32 -8.92
N PRO A 153 10.15 12.26 -9.73
CA PRO A 153 8.77 12.17 -10.18
C PRO A 153 8.54 10.99 -11.14
N LEU A 154 9.51 10.58 -11.95
CA LEU A 154 9.34 9.43 -12.87
C LEU A 154 9.23 8.11 -12.09
N LEU A 155 10.15 7.89 -11.15
CA LEU A 155 10.14 6.70 -10.28
C LEU A 155 8.87 6.66 -9.44
N TYR A 156 8.48 7.81 -8.86
CA TYR A 156 7.29 7.88 -8.01
C TYR A 156 5.97 7.81 -8.82
N ALA A 157 5.94 8.31 -10.05
CA ALA A 157 4.80 8.10 -10.96
C ALA A 157 4.61 6.61 -11.26
N HIS A 158 5.69 5.86 -11.47
CA HIS A 158 5.62 4.41 -11.68
C HIS A 158 5.09 3.69 -10.44
N PHE A 159 5.60 4.04 -9.25
CA PHE A 159 5.08 3.55 -7.97
C PHE A 159 3.58 3.82 -7.83
N LEU A 160 3.14 5.06 -8.05
CA LEU A 160 1.74 5.45 -7.97
C LEU A 160 0.86 4.72 -9.00
N ARG A 161 1.39 4.47 -10.19
CA ARG A 161 0.70 3.70 -11.21
C ARG A 161 0.46 2.26 -10.75
N LEU A 162 1.46 1.60 -10.18
CA LEU A 162 1.30 0.26 -9.61
C LEU A 162 0.26 0.27 -8.48
N ARG A 163 0.34 1.26 -7.57
CA ARG A 163 -0.62 1.46 -6.49
C ARG A 163 -2.04 1.69 -7.03
N PHE A 164 -2.20 2.45 -8.11
CA PHE A 164 -3.51 2.66 -8.73
C PHE A 164 -4.14 1.35 -9.22
N TYR A 165 -3.35 0.39 -9.71
CA TYR A 165 -3.89 -0.93 -10.08
C TYR A 165 -4.19 -1.82 -8.87
N MET A 166 -3.36 -1.78 -7.83
CA MET A 166 -3.48 -2.71 -6.70
C MET A 166 -4.38 -2.22 -5.56
N SER A 167 -4.58 -0.90 -5.41
CA SER A 167 -5.28 -0.29 -4.28
C SER A 167 -6.55 0.44 -4.70
N SER A 168 -7.69 0.00 -4.19
CA SER A 168 -8.98 0.70 -4.36
C SER A 168 -8.97 2.07 -3.68
N PHE A 169 -8.28 2.22 -2.55
CA PHE A 169 -8.14 3.49 -1.84
C PHE A 169 -7.38 4.53 -2.68
N THR A 170 -6.32 4.10 -3.36
CA THR A 170 -5.55 4.96 -4.27
C THR A 170 -6.43 5.39 -5.43
N ARG A 171 -7.17 4.47 -6.06
CA ARG A 171 -8.12 4.82 -7.13
C ARG A 171 -9.15 5.85 -6.68
N ALA A 172 -9.75 5.65 -5.50
CA ALA A 172 -10.73 6.57 -4.94
C ALA A 172 -10.13 7.96 -4.67
N ALA A 173 -8.91 8.02 -4.12
CA ALA A 173 -8.21 9.29 -3.89
C ALA A 173 -7.94 10.05 -5.21
N PHE A 174 -7.49 9.36 -6.26
CA PHE A 174 -7.30 9.97 -7.58
C PHE A 174 -8.61 10.46 -8.19
N GLN A 175 -9.69 9.68 -8.09
CA GLN A 175 -11.02 10.07 -8.58
C GLN A 175 -11.52 11.31 -7.85
N HIS A 176 -11.38 11.34 -6.52
CA HIS A 176 -11.78 12.49 -5.71
C HIS A 176 -10.97 13.74 -6.06
N VAL A 177 -9.64 13.66 -6.06
CA VAL A 177 -8.76 14.79 -6.40
C VAL A 177 -9.06 15.30 -7.81
N ARG A 178 -9.30 14.41 -8.77
CA ARG A 178 -9.72 14.80 -10.12
C ARG A 178 -11.04 15.57 -10.11
N GLY A 179 -12.05 15.10 -9.38
CA GLY A 179 -13.35 15.77 -9.27
C GLY A 179 -13.24 17.19 -8.73
N GLU A 180 -12.45 17.38 -7.66
CA GLU A 180 -12.19 18.70 -7.07
C GLU A 180 -11.46 19.64 -8.06
N LEU A 181 -10.45 19.13 -8.78
CA LEU A 181 -9.73 19.92 -9.78
C LEU A 181 -10.60 20.25 -11.01
N ASP A 182 -11.45 19.31 -11.44
CA ASP A 182 -12.41 19.53 -12.51
C ASP A 182 -13.39 20.64 -12.11
N GLN A 183 -13.93 20.62 -10.89
CA GLN A 183 -14.83 21.66 -10.38
C GLN A 183 -14.13 23.03 -10.32
N LEU A 184 -12.90 23.07 -9.78
CA LEU A 184 -12.15 24.32 -9.64
C LEU A 184 -11.79 24.94 -11.00
N THR A 185 -11.43 24.13 -11.99
CA THR A 185 -11.06 24.59 -13.35
C THR A 185 -12.26 24.87 -14.25
N GLN A 186 -13.46 24.48 -13.82
CA GLN A 186 -14.73 24.83 -14.47
C GLN A 186 -15.33 26.15 -14.00
N HIS A 187 -14.86 26.70 -12.89
CA HIS A 187 -15.30 28.00 -12.41
C HIS A 187 -14.97 29.12 -13.41
N GLU A 188 -15.90 30.07 -13.61
CA GLU A 188 -15.76 31.17 -14.58
C GLU A 188 -14.53 32.06 -14.32
N SER A 189 -14.13 32.16 -13.05
CA SER A 189 -12.94 32.92 -12.65
C SER A 189 -11.60 32.22 -12.96
N CYS A 190 -11.60 30.99 -13.49
CA CYS A 190 -10.38 30.27 -13.82
C CYS A 190 -9.79 30.76 -15.16
N PRO A 191 -8.53 31.26 -15.19
CA PRO A 191 -7.92 31.71 -16.44
C PRO A 191 -7.84 30.58 -17.48
N PRO A 192 -8.14 30.84 -18.77
CA PRO A 192 -8.15 29.79 -19.81
C PRO A 192 -6.83 29.02 -19.94
N ALA A 193 -5.70 29.69 -19.70
CA ALA A 193 -4.38 29.07 -19.71
C ALA A 193 -4.22 28.00 -18.62
N VAL A 194 -4.76 28.26 -17.41
CA VAL A 194 -4.71 27.31 -16.28
C VAL A 194 -5.52 26.07 -16.61
N ARG A 195 -6.75 26.25 -17.13
CA ARG A 195 -7.59 25.12 -17.56
C ARG A 195 -6.93 24.29 -18.66
N LYS A 196 -6.34 24.94 -19.67
CA LYS A 196 -5.62 24.25 -20.75
C LYS A 196 -4.46 23.42 -20.20
N GLY A 197 -3.65 24.00 -19.31
CA GLY A 197 -2.54 23.31 -18.65
C GLY A 197 -3.01 22.11 -17.82
N TYR A 198 -4.09 22.27 -17.06
CA TYR A 198 -4.72 21.20 -16.31
C TYR A 198 -5.18 20.04 -17.21
N LEU A 199 -5.91 20.34 -18.29
CA LEU A 199 -6.38 19.32 -19.23
C LEU A 199 -5.22 18.56 -19.89
N MET A 200 -4.14 19.27 -20.25
CA MET A 200 -2.92 18.66 -20.79
C MET A 200 -2.26 17.72 -19.77
N LEU A 201 -2.18 18.14 -18.50
CA LEU A 201 -1.66 17.30 -17.42
C LEU A 201 -2.52 16.05 -17.21
N MET A 202 -3.84 16.21 -17.17
CA MET A 202 -4.77 15.09 -17.00
C MET A 202 -4.73 14.11 -18.18
N ASP A 203 -4.57 14.60 -19.40
CA ASP A 203 -4.37 13.76 -20.58
C ASP A 203 -3.06 12.96 -20.45
N LEU A 204 -1.95 13.60 -20.05
CA LEU A 204 -0.69 12.91 -19.80
C LEU A 204 -0.82 11.82 -18.72
N VAL A 205 -1.45 12.14 -17.59
CA VAL A 205 -1.69 11.18 -16.50
C VAL A 205 -2.58 10.03 -16.98
N THR A 206 -3.63 10.33 -17.73
CA THR A 206 -4.56 9.32 -18.25
C THR A 206 -3.87 8.40 -19.24
N ARG A 207 -3.08 8.95 -20.17
CA ARG A 207 -2.26 8.17 -21.12
C ARG A 207 -1.25 7.29 -20.38
N TYR A 208 -0.54 7.85 -19.41
CA TYR A 208 0.43 7.09 -18.62
C TYR A 208 -0.23 5.95 -17.84
N ALA A 209 -1.40 6.19 -17.26
CA ALA A 209 -2.19 5.18 -16.58
C ALA A 209 -2.80 4.14 -17.55
N SER A 210 -3.14 4.52 -18.79
CA SER A 210 -3.76 3.63 -19.78
C SER A 210 -2.76 2.85 -20.63
N THR A 211 -1.46 3.18 -20.57
CA THR A 211 -0.38 2.46 -21.27
C THR A 211 -0.08 1.10 -20.61
N VAL A 212 -1.07 0.21 -20.58
CA VAL A 212 -1.03 -1.25 -20.40
C VAL A 212 -0.54 -1.78 -19.04
N LEU A 213 -1.48 -2.33 -18.26
CA LEU A 213 -1.43 -3.73 -17.79
C LEU A 213 -2.59 -4.47 -18.48
N SER A 214 -2.40 -4.87 -19.74
CA SER A 214 -3.18 -5.95 -20.36
C SER A 214 -2.69 -7.27 -19.77
N ILE A 215 -2.87 -7.45 -18.46
CA ILE A 215 -2.65 -8.74 -17.81
C ILE A 215 -3.97 -9.49 -17.80
N ASN A 216 -4.04 -10.40 -18.75
CA ASN A 216 -4.90 -11.56 -18.81
C ASN A 216 -6.43 -11.34 -18.81
N LYS A 217 -6.95 -10.75 -19.90
CA LYS A 217 -8.35 -10.98 -20.32
C LYS A 217 -8.47 -12.21 -21.26
N GLY A 218 -7.48 -13.10 -21.26
CA GLY A 218 -7.31 -14.20 -22.20
C GLY A 218 -7.15 -15.56 -21.54
N GLN A 219 -7.68 -15.77 -20.34
CA GLN A 219 -7.89 -17.12 -19.84
C GLN A 219 -9.20 -17.61 -20.48
N PRO A 220 -9.18 -18.64 -21.35
CA PRO A 220 -10.41 -19.18 -21.89
C PRO A 220 -11.27 -19.63 -20.72
N ALA A 221 -12.53 -19.19 -20.69
CA ALA A 221 -13.53 -19.76 -19.82
C ALA A 221 -13.49 -21.27 -20.03
N SER A 222 -13.03 -22.01 -19.02
CA SER A 222 -13.09 -23.46 -19.03
C SER A 222 -14.55 -23.85 -19.18
N SER A 223 -14.91 -24.27 -20.39
CA SER A 223 -16.20 -24.87 -20.72
C SER A 223 -16.32 -26.14 -19.88
N VAL A 224 -17.11 -26.06 -18.81
CA VAL A 224 -17.56 -27.24 -18.09
C VAL A 224 -18.48 -28.01 -19.04
N PRO A 225 -18.17 -29.27 -19.39
CA PRO A 225 -19.07 -30.07 -20.19
C PRO A 225 -20.33 -30.36 -19.37
N SER A 226 -21.47 -30.09 -19.99
CA SER A 226 -22.79 -30.38 -19.45
C SER A 226 -22.98 -31.89 -19.38
N SER A 227 -22.96 -32.46 -18.18
CA SER A 227 -23.46 -33.82 -17.96
C SER A 227 -24.19 -33.93 -16.62
N ALA A 228 -25.49 -34.19 -16.75
CA ALA A 228 -26.38 -34.85 -15.81
C ALA A 228 -26.73 -34.15 -14.48
N ARG A 229 -27.96 -33.65 -14.44
CA ARG A 229 -28.79 -33.49 -13.23
C ARG A 229 -28.92 -34.83 -12.50
N THR A 230 -28.82 -34.82 -11.17
CA THR A 230 -29.80 -35.41 -10.24
C THR A 230 -29.34 -35.21 -8.78
N GLY A 231 -30.30 -34.96 -7.88
CA GLY A 231 -30.13 -35.17 -6.43
C GLY A 231 -30.03 -33.91 -5.57
N ALA A 232 -31.14 -33.59 -4.89
CA ALA A 232 -31.29 -32.49 -3.94
C ALA A 232 -30.62 -32.74 -2.57
N ALA A 233 -30.19 -31.68 -1.87
CA ALA A 233 -30.61 -31.36 -0.49
C ALA A 233 -29.83 -30.16 0.11
N SER A 234 -30.61 -29.23 0.66
CA SER A 234 -30.36 -28.20 1.69
C SER A 234 -28.99 -28.05 2.36
N GLY A 235 -28.50 -26.80 2.41
CA GLY A 235 -27.50 -26.34 3.37
C GLY A 235 -27.22 -24.85 3.22
N SER A 236 -27.57 -24.06 4.23
CA SER A 236 -27.39 -22.60 4.31
C SER A 236 -25.91 -22.18 4.26
N ASP A 237 -25.54 -21.34 3.30
CA ASP A 237 -24.17 -20.81 3.17
C ASP A 237 -24.08 -19.39 3.74
N SER A 238 -23.25 -19.22 4.76
CA SER A 238 -22.87 -17.93 5.36
C SER A 238 -21.46 -17.58 4.85
N PRO A 239 -21.17 -16.31 4.49
CA PRO A 239 -19.94 -15.98 3.76
C PRO A 239 -18.66 -16.17 4.59
N ALA A 240 -17.65 -16.75 3.95
CA ALA A 240 -16.38 -17.19 4.51
C ALA A 240 -15.54 -16.08 5.18
N ASP A 241 -14.99 -16.41 6.35
CA ASP A 241 -14.05 -15.63 7.15
C ASP A 241 -12.62 -15.65 6.53
N PRO A 242 -12.03 -14.48 6.20
CA PRO A 242 -10.72 -14.39 5.54
C PRO A 242 -9.50 -14.70 6.43
N THR A 243 -9.65 -15.23 7.64
CA THR A 243 -8.52 -15.43 8.58
C THR A 243 -7.89 -16.82 8.62
N LYS A 244 -8.26 -17.75 7.74
CA LYS A 244 -7.62 -19.08 7.65
C LYS A 244 -6.63 -19.19 6.49
N LEU A 245 -5.42 -18.66 6.66
CA LEU A 245 -4.28 -19.07 5.84
C LEU A 245 -3.64 -20.31 6.47
N LYS A 246 -3.69 -21.41 5.72
CA LYS A 246 -3.27 -22.75 6.11
C LYS A 246 -1.76 -22.88 5.92
N THR A 247 -1.05 -23.15 7.01
CA THR A 247 0.35 -23.58 7.02
C THR A 247 0.46 -24.93 6.31
N ARG A 248 1.24 -24.99 5.22
CA ARG A 248 2.08 -26.14 4.88
C ARG A 248 3.23 -25.68 4.02
#